data_AF-A0A4R0XVH5-F1
#
_entry.id   AF-A0A4R0XVH5-F1
#
_cell.length_a   1.000
_cell.length_b   1.000
_cell.length_c   1.000
_cell.angle_alpha   90.00
_cell.angle_beta   90.00
_cell.angle_gamma   90.00
#
_symmetry.space_group_name_H-M   'P 1'
#
loop_
_entity.id
_entity.type
_entity.pdbx_description
1 polymer ?
#
loop_
_entity_poly.entity_id
_entity_poly.type
_entity_poly.pdbx_seq_one_letter_code
_entity_poly.pdbx_strand_id
1 'polypeptide(L)'
;MKNFTYKEIVDNKFLLAALIIFIIALVFMFIMQIVVLITYIKTSWIDRRNSKNMTGGDLARKILDQEEMQDTRIVSSFFYVKYWNHSRFRKTFKLRPWTVNRSSLWTMTEAAQQTVVSTWRKKKGRMGMNFTIFRIPTILSIISVLLSILVIAYSFLTLREDASGNISHSRIIKTATIIIITFLFIGMLVSWADVVKMKIIRKHVLPILEKQGFTQEEIKKFNIIYTSRLLLAIATAIYNTILLILKISTMSKGDNKK
;
A
#
# COMPACT_ATOMS: atom_id res chain seq x y z
N MET A 1 24.68 16.02 15.24
CA MET A 1 23.25 16.13 15.60
C MET A 1 23.17 16.01 17.11
N LYS A 2 22.65 17.02 17.82
CA LYS A 2 22.42 16.89 19.26
C LYS A 2 21.19 16.00 19.44
N ASN A 3 21.33 14.86 20.10
CA ASN A 3 20.17 14.09 20.54
C ASN A 3 19.38 14.98 21.50
N PHE A 4 18.08 15.16 21.27
CA PHE A 4 17.24 15.85 22.24
C PHE A 4 17.35 15.10 23.57
N THR A 5 17.75 15.81 24.62
CA THR A 5 17.64 15.24 25.96
C THR A 5 16.18 15.11 26.33
N TYR A 6 15.81 14.10 27.13
CA TYR A 6 14.43 13.91 27.61
C TYR A 6 13.84 15.20 28.19
N LYS A 7 14.67 15.98 28.88
CA LYS A 7 14.35 17.31 29.43
C LYS A 7 13.92 18.31 28.34
N GLU A 8 14.68 18.43 27.25
CA GLU A 8 14.36 19.34 26.13
C GLU A 8 13.07 18.94 25.36
N ILE A 9 12.69 17.65 25.38
CA ILE A 9 11.44 17.18 24.77
C ILE A 9 10.25 17.56 25.65
N VAL A 10 10.36 17.35 26.96
CA VAL A 10 9.30 17.66 27.93
C VAL A 10 9.07 19.17 28.02
N ASP A 11 10.13 19.97 27.98
CA ASP A 11 10.05 21.43 28.05
C ASP A 11 9.49 22.05 26.75
N ASN A 12 9.52 21.32 25.63
CA ASN A 12 8.97 21.77 24.37
C ASN A 12 7.57 21.20 24.12
N LYS A 13 6.54 21.94 24.55
CA LYS A 13 5.12 21.56 24.42
C LYS A 13 4.73 21.05 23.03
N PHE A 14 5.32 21.59 21.96
CA PHE A 14 5.07 21.12 20.59
C PHE A 14 5.68 19.74 20.31
N LEU A 15 6.94 19.49 20.71
CA LEU A 15 7.58 18.19 20.54
C LEU A 15 6.91 17.12 21.41
N LEU A 16 6.52 17.47 22.64
CA LEU A 16 5.78 16.58 23.52
C LEU A 16 4.41 16.21 22.92
N ALA A 17 3.65 17.18 22.42
CA ALA A 17 2.37 16.93 21.76
C ALA A 17 2.54 16.06 20.50
N ALA A 18 3.53 16.37 19.66
CA ALA A 18 3.81 15.60 18.46
C ALA A 18 4.26 14.15 18.76
N LEU A 19 5.02 13.94 19.83
CA LEU A 19 5.41 12.62 20.32
C LEU A 19 4.19 11.81 20.80
N ILE A 20 3.28 12.44 21.56
CA ILE A 20 2.04 11.80 22.02
C ILE A 20 1.19 11.39 20.82
N ILE A 21 0.98 12.28 19.86
CA ILE A 21 0.22 11.98 18.62
C ILE A 21 0.90 10.85 17.84
N PHE A 22 2.23 10.81 17.78
CA PHE A 22 2.97 9.73 17.14
C PHE A 22 2.74 8.37 17.83
N ILE A 23 2.78 8.33 19.17
CA ILE A 23 2.50 7.11 19.94
C ILE A 23 1.06 6.64 19.69
N ILE A 24 0.08 7.55 19.72
CA ILE A 24 -1.33 7.23 19.42
C ILE A 24 -1.46 6.67 18.00
N ALA A 25 -0.84 7.29 17.00
CA ALA A 25 -0.88 6.82 15.62
C ALA A 25 -0.22 5.44 15.45
N LEU A 26 0.89 5.17 16.15
CA LEU A 26 1.57 3.88 16.16
C LEU A 26 0.68 2.79 16.76
N VAL A 27 0.09 3.04 17.93
CA VAL A 27 -0.83 2.11 18.60
C VAL A 27 -2.06 1.84 17.73
N PHE A 28 -2.65 2.89 17.16
CA PHE A 28 -3.80 2.76 16.27
C PHE A 28 -3.47 1.92 15.02
N MET A 29 -2.31 2.18 14.38
CA MET A 29 -1.85 1.39 13.24
C MET A 29 -1.66 -0.09 13.63
N PHE A 30 -1.06 -0.37 14.79
CA PHE A 30 -0.86 -1.73 15.29
C PHE A 30 -2.19 -2.46 15.53
N ILE A 31 -3.15 -1.81 16.19
CA ILE A 31 -4.51 -2.36 16.38
C ILE A 31 -5.15 -2.68 15.02
N MET A 32 -5.04 -1.78 14.04
CA MET A 32 -5.61 -2.02 12.71
C MET A 32 -4.95 -3.19 11.97
N GLN A 33 -3.65 -3.43 12.16
CA GLN A 33 -2.98 -4.63 11.64
C GLN A 33 -3.56 -5.91 12.25
N ILE A 34 -3.78 -5.93 13.57
CA ILE A 34 -4.42 -7.06 14.25
C ILE A 34 -5.83 -7.27 13.71
N VAL A 35 -6.63 -6.21 13.56
CA VAL A 35 -8.00 -6.30 13.01
C VAL A 35 -8.00 -6.90 11.60
N VAL A 36 -7.09 -6.47 10.73
CA VAL A 36 -6.97 -7.02 9.37
C VAL A 36 -6.52 -8.48 9.41
N LEU A 37 -5.59 -8.85 10.29
CA LEU A 37 -5.14 -10.23 10.46
C LEU A 37 -6.28 -11.15 10.94
N ILE A 38 -7.03 -10.72 11.96
CA ILE A 38 -8.20 -11.47 12.46
C ILE A 38 -9.25 -11.60 11.35
N THR A 39 -9.53 -10.51 10.63
CA THR A 39 -10.47 -10.51 9.50
C THR A 39 -10.02 -11.51 8.42
N TYR A 40 -8.73 -11.51 8.09
CA TYR A 40 -8.14 -12.45 7.15
C TYR A 40 -8.30 -13.91 7.62
N ILE A 41 -7.92 -14.22 8.86
CA ILE A 41 -8.04 -15.58 9.41
C ILE A 41 -9.50 -16.03 9.37
N LYS A 42 -10.43 -15.20 9.86
CA LYS A 42 -11.86 -15.53 9.90
C LYS A 42 -12.43 -15.76 8.51
N THR A 43 -12.19 -14.84 7.57
CA THR A 43 -12.81 -14.85 6.24
C THR A 43 -12.05 -15.65 5.18
N SER A 44 -10.83 -16.12 5.49
CA SER A 44 -10.01 -16.94 4.59
C SER A 44 -9.83 -18.38 5.09
N TRP A 45 -9.67 -18.60 6.40
CA TRP A 45 -9.28 -19.89 6.96
C TRP A 45 -10.38 -20.59 7.75
N ILE A 46 -11.23 -19.83 8.44
CA ILE A 46 -12.37 -20.38 9.21
C ILE A 46 -13.58 -20.51 8.28
N ASP A 47 -14.03 -19.39 7.69
CA ASP A 47 -15.16 -19.33 6.76
C ASP A 47 -14.69 -19.69 5.33
N ARG A 48 -14.35 -20.97 5.13
CA ARG A 48 -13.73 -21.43 3.87
C ARG A 48 -14.70 -21.52 2.70
N ARG A 49 -16.01 -21.61 2.95
CA ARG A 49 -17.05 -21.78 1.92
C ARG A 49 -17.94 -20.54 1.89
N ASN A 50 -18.52 -20.28 0.72
CA ASN A 50 -19.55 -19.27 0.51
C ASN A 50 -20.87 -19.94 0.10
N SER A 51 -21.96 -19.19 0.23
CA SER A 51 -23.33 -19.62 -0.09
C SER A 51 -23.54 -20.06 -1.54
N LYS A 52 -22.67 -19.62 -2.47
CA LYS A 52 -22.73 -19.98 -3.90
C LYS A 52 -21.85 -21.18 -4.26
N ASN A 53 -21.09 -21.73 -3.30
CA ASN A 53 -20.08 -22.75 -3.55
C ASN A 53 -19.13 -22.44 -4.71
N MET A 54 -18.91 -21.14 -4.98
CA MET A 54 -18.04 -20.68 -6.05
C MET A 54 -16.59 -20.59 -5.54
N THR A 55 -15.62 -20.72 -6.42
CA THR A 55 -14.23 -20.32 -6.16
C THR A 55 -13.96 -18.89 -6.63
N GLY A 56 -12.85 -18.29 -6.20
CA GLY A 56 -12.46 -16.98 -6.72
C GLY A 56 -12.21 -16.99 -8.24
N GLY A 57 -11.79 -18.14 -8.80
CA GLY A 57 -11.71 -18.36 -10.24
C GLY A 57 -13.08 -18.26 -10.93
N ASP A 58 -14.09 -18.93 -10.38
CA ASP A 58 -15.46 -18.92 -10.92
C ASP A 58 -16.06 -17.52 -10.87
N LEU A 59 -15.83 -16.80 -9.76
CA LEU A 59 -16.27 -15.42 -9.63
C LEU A 59 -15.59 -14.51 -10.66
N ALA A 60 -14.28 -14.65 -10.84
CA ALA A 60 -13.55 -13.88 -11.84
C ALA A 60 -14.06 -14.18 -13.26
N ARG A 61 -14.35 -15.44 -13.59
CA ARG A 61 -14.94 -15.83 -14.88
C ARG A 61 -16.27 -15.12 -15.09
N LYS A 62 -17.17 -15.20 -14.11
CA LYS A 62 -18.49 -14.56 -14.15
C LYS A 62 -18.41 -13.05 -14.35
N ILE A 63 -17.51 -12.36 -13.65
CA ILE A 63 -17.31 -10.92 -13.82
C ILE A 63 -16.72 -10.61 -15.20
N LEU A 64 -15.76 -11.40 -15.70
CA LEU A 64 -15.19 -11.22 -17.04
C LEU A 64 -16.24 -11.44 -18.14
N ASP A 65 -17.16 -12.39 -17.97
CA ASP A 65 -18.26 -12.63 -18.92
C ASP A 65 -19.25 -11.47 -18.96
N GLN A 66 -19.60 -10.92 -17.80
CA GLN A 66 -20.43 -9.71 -17.67
C GLN A 66 -19.79 -8.47 -18.33
N GLU A 67 -18.48 -8.50 -18.53
CA GLU A 67 -17.68 -7.40 -19.09
C GLU A 67 -17.20 -7.69 -20.52
N GLU A 68 -17.85 -8.65 -21.19
CA GLU A 68 -17.62 -9.06 -22.58
C GLU A 68 -16.16 -9.52 -22.82
N MET A 69 -15.59 -10.26 -21.88
CA MET A 69 -14.22 -10.81 -21.93
C MET A 69 -14.22 -12.35 -21.94
N GLN A 70 -15.17 -12.95 -22.66
CA GLN A 70 -15.38 -14.41 -22.73
C GLN A 70 -14.16 -15.17 -23.28
N ASP A 71 -13.44 -14.56 -24.21
CA ASP A 71 -12.24 -15.12 -24.85
C ASP A 71 -10.99 -15.15 -23.95
N THR A 72 -11.07 -14.59 -22.74
CA THR A 72 -9.94 -14.48 -21.83
C THR A 72 -9.84 -15.70 -20.93
N ARG A 73 -8.77 -16.51 -21.05
CA ARG A 73 -8.53 -17.69 -20.21
C ARG A 73 -8.01 -17.30 -18.83
N ILE A 74 -8.59 -17.88 -17.76
CA ILE A 74 -8.07 -17.74 -16.39
C ILE A 74 -6.93 -18.74 -16.18
N VAL A 75 -5.78 -18.28 -15.70
CA VAL A 75 -4.58 -19.11 -15.49
C VAL A 75 -4.01 -18.86 -14.09
N SER A 76 -3.66 -19.92 -13.38
CA SER A 76 -2.99 -19.82 -12.08
C SER A 76 -1.51 -19.50 -12.24
N SER A 77 -0.93 -18.63 -11.39
CA SER A 77 0.51 -18.71 -11.09
C SER A 77 0.94 -17.96 -9.83
N PHE A 78 2.04 -18.48 -9.29
CA PHE A 78 2.63 -18.11 -8.02
C PHE A 78 3.34 -16.75 -8.06
N PHE A 79 4.05 -16.46 -9.16
CA PHE A 79 4.91 -15.28 -9.26
C PHE A 79 4.20 -14.15 -10.01
N TYR A 80 3.24 -13.51 -9.35
CA TYR A 80 2.60 -12.30 -9.87
C TYR A 80 2.62 -11.14 -8.89
N VAL A 81 3.28 -10.07 -9.34
CA VAL A 81 3.51 -8.82 -8.60
C VAL A 81 2.47 -7.74 -8.95
N LYS A 82 1.69 -7.91 -10.02
CA LYS A 82 0.83 -6.84 -10.57
C LYS A 82 -0.65 -7.10 -10.30
N TYR A 83 -1.42 -6.05 -10.03
CA TYR A 83 -2.88 -6.10 -9.85
C TYR A 83 -3.66 -6.15 -11.18
N TRP A 84 -2.99 -5.97 -12.33
CA TRP A 84 -3.61 -5.78 -13.65
C TRP A 84 -3.34 -6.95 -14.61
N ASN A 85 -3.75 -8.13 -14.19
CA ASN A 85 -3.26 -9.41 -14.72
C ASN A 85 -3.87 -9.88 -16.05
N HIS A 86 -4.49 -8.98 -16.81
CA HIS A 86 -4.91 -9.25 -18.19
C HIS A 86 -3.79 -8.99 -19.19
N SER A 87 -3.43 -10.03 -19.94
CA SER A 87 -2.62 -9.90 -21.16
C SER A 87 -3.56 -9.84 -22.37
N ARG A 88 -3.66 -8.66 -23.00
CA ARG A 88 -4.47 -8.48 -24.22
C ARG A 88 -3.96 -9.38 -25.36
N PHE A 89 -2.65 -9.56 -25.47
CA PHE A 89 -2.02 -10.36 -26.52
C PHE A 89 -2.26 -11.87 -26.31
N ARG A 90 -2.05 -12.37 -25.09
CA ARG A 90 -2.21 -13.80 -24.80
C ARG A 90 -3.65 -14.19 -24.43
N LYS A 91 -4.56 -13.22 -24.34
CA LYS A 91 -5.93 -13.39 -23.83
C LYS A 91 -5.96 -14.17 -22.52
N THR A 92 -5.03 -13.89 -21.60
CA THR A 92 -4.93 -14.57 -20.31
C THR A 92 -5.18 -13.61 -19.17
N PHE A 93 -6.01 -14.01 -18.21
CA PHE A 93 -6.16 -13.38 -16.91
C PHE A 93 -5.51 -14.25 -15.83
N LYS A 94 -4.51 -13.69 -15.16
CA LYS A 94 -3.68 -14.45 -14.21
C LYS A 94 -4.13 -14.19 -12.77
N LEU A 95 -4.39 -15.27 -12.03
CA LEU A 95 -4.76 -15.23 -10.61
C LEU A 95 -3.78 -16.10 -9.81
N ARG A 96 -3.67 -15.83 -8.50
CA ARG A 96 -2.86 -16.68 -7.62
C ARG A 96 -3.54 -18.04 -7.44
N PRO A 97 -2.80 -19.16 -7.29
CA PRO A 97 -3.40 -20.49 -7.22
C PRO A 97 -4.46 -20.62 -6.12
N TRP A 98 -4.22 -20.04 -4.95
CA TRP A 98 -5.20 -20.05 -3.86
C TRP A 98 -6.40 -19.13 -4.12
N THR A 99 -6.26 -18.06 -4.90
CA THR A 99 -7.39 -17.23 -5.33
C THR A 99 -8.23 -17.95 -6.38
N VAL A 100 -7.61 -18.73 -7.27
CA VAL A 100 -8.33 -19.54 -8.27
C VAL A 100 -9.11 -20.65 -7.60
N ASN A 101 -8.49 -21.37 -6.66
CA ASN A 101 -9.01 -22.66 -6.21
C ASN A 101 -9.82 -22.60 -4.90
N ARG A 102 -9.74 -21.51 -4.13
CA ARG A 102 -10.45 -21.41 -2.83
C ARG A 102 -11.78 -20.68 -2.98
N SER A 103 -12.72 -21.07 -2.14
CA SER A 103 -14.08 -20.54 -2.06
C SER A 103 -14.29 -19.58 -0.88
N SER A 104 -13.22 -19.11 -0.24
CA SER A 104 -13.33 -18.23 0.91
C SER A 104 -13.70 -16.80 0.50
N LEU A 105 -14.41 -16.10 1.38
CA LEU A 105 -14.82 -14.71 1.13
C LEU A 105 -13.62 -13.79 0.88
N TRP A 106 -12.50 -14.04 1.57
CA TRP A 106 -11.27 -13.30 1.29
C TRP A 106 -10.82 -13.46 -0.17
N THR A 107 -10.76 -14.70 -0.66
CA THR A 107 -10.33 -14.98 -2.04
C THR A 107 -11.29 -14.41 -3.08
N MET A 108 -12.58 -14.32 -2.77
CA MET A 108 -13.56 -13.60 -3.60
C MET A 108 -13.25 -12.11 -3.71
N THR A 109 -12.91 -11.46 -2.60
CA THR A 109 -12.55 -10.03 -2.63
C THR A 109 -11.29 -9.81 -3.48
N GLU A 110 -10.28 -10.69 -3.37
CA GLU A 110 -9.08 -10.61 -4.20
C GLU A 110 -9.36 -10.82 -5.68
N ALA A 111 -10.16 -11.83 -6.02
CA ALA A 111 -10.56 -12.13 -7.40
C ALA A 111 -11.34 -10.97 -8.02
N ALA A 112 -12.35 -10.47 -7.31
CA ALA A 112 -13.18 -9.37 -7.78
C ALA A 112 -12.36 -8.08 -7.94
N GLN A 113 -11.49 -7.75 -6.98
CA GLN A 113 -10.58 -6.61 -7.08
C GLN A 113 -9.68 -6.70 -8.32
N GLN A 114 -9.02 -7.83 -8.55
CA GLN A 114 -8.11 -8.00 -9.70
C GLN A 114 -8.86 -7.96 -11.05
N THR A 115 -10.08 -8.48 -11.07
CA THR A 115 -10.91 -8.52 -12.27
C THR A 115 -11.38 -7.11 -12.64
N VAL A 116 -11.87 -6.34 -11.67
CA VAL A 116 -12.33 -4.95 -11.88
C VAL A 116 -11.21 -4.04 -12.38
N VAL A 117 -10.00 -4.18 -11.84
CA VAL A 117 -8.83 -3.41 -12.34
C VAL A 117 -8.53 -3.76 -13.80
N SER A 118 -8.70 -5.02 -14.17
CA SER A 118 -8.45 -5.48 -15.54
C SER A 118 -9.53 -4.99 -16.51
N THR A 119 -10.79 -4.90 -16.07
CA THR A 119 -11.88 -4.39 -16.91
C THR A 119 -11.77 -2.88 -17.13
N TRP A 120 -11.32 -2.11 -16.13
CA TRP A 120 -11.00 -0.69 -16.32
C TRP A 120 -9.91 -0.45 -17.35
N ARG A 121 -8.88 -1.30 -17.34
CA ARG A 121 -7.81 -1.24 -18.33
C ARG A 121 -8.32 -1.51 -19.73
N LYS A 122 -9.30 -2.42 -19.90
CA LYS A 122 -9.97 -2.66 -21.19
C LYS A 122 -10.78 -1.43 -21.62
N LYS A 123 -11.63 -0.89 -20.74
CA LYS A 123 -12.56 0.22 -21.06
C LYS A 123 -11.88 1.58 -21.30
N LYS A 124 -10.90 1.95 -20.46
CA LYS A 124 -10.30 3.30 -20.45
C LYS A 124 -8.81 3.31 -20.85
N GLY A 125 -8.26 2.17 -21.26
CA GLY A 125 -6.85 2.05 -21.60
C GLY A 125 -5.89 2.21 -20.41
N ARG A 126 -4.58 2.31 -20.70
CA ARG A 126 -3.51 2.39 -19.68
C ARG A 126 -3.41 3.75 -18.97
N MET A 127 -4.09 4.77 -19.48
CA MET A 127 -4.09 6.14 -18.93
C MET A 127 -5.38 6.49 -18.18
N GLY A 128 -6.35 5.56 -18.08
CA GLY A 128 -7.55 5.80 -17.29
C GLY A 128 -7.18 6.11 -15.83
N MET A 129 -7.68 7.23 -15.30
CA MET A 129 -7.34 7.73 -13.95
C MET A 129 -7.44 6.64 -12.86
N ASN A 130 -8.49 5.82 -12.90
CA ASN A 130 -8.69 4.72 -11.97
C ASN A 130 -7.63 3.63 -12.10
N PHE A 131 -7.10 3.36 -13.30
CA PHE A 131 -6.03 2.38 -13.52
C PHE A 131 -4.67 2.92 -13.09
N THR A 132 -4.41 4.21 -13.36
CA THR A 132 -3.17 4.88 -12.98
C THR A 132 -2.95 4.85 -11.48
N ILE A 133 -4.00 5.06 -10.68
CA ILE A 133 -3.94 5.03 -9.21
C ILE A 133 -3.39 3.70 -8.67
N PHE A 134 -3.64 2.58 -9.34
CA PHE A 134 -3.12 1.26 -8.91
C PHE A 134 -1.64 1.08 -9.23
N ARG A 135 -1.11 1.89 -10.14
CA ARG A 135 0.31 1.88 -10.50
C ARG A 135 1.13 2.84 -9.65
N ILE A 136 0.52 3.88 -9.08
CA ILE A 136 1.22 4.91 -8.29
C ILE A 136 2.09 4.29 -7.18
N PRO A 137 1.60 3.37 -6.33
CA PRO A 137 2.45 2.76 -5.29
C PRO A 137 3.68 2.04 -5.87
N THR A 138 3.51 1.31 -6.97
CA THR A 138 4.62 0.62 -7.65
C THR A 138 5.60 1.59 -8.30
N ILE A 139 5.09 2.64 -8.96
CA ILE A 139 5.93 3.67 -9.60
C ILE A 139 6.74 4.40 -8.53
N LEU A 140 6.10 4.83 -7.44
CA LEU A 140 6.78 5.47 -6.31
C LEU A 140 7.80 4.54 -5.65
N SER A 141 7.50 3.24 -5.55
CA SER A 141 8.47 2.25 -5.03
C SER A 141 9.69 2.11 -5.94
N ILE A 142 9.50 2.08 -7.26
CA ILE A 142 10.62 2.04 -8.23
C ILE A 142 11.45 3.32 -8.14
N ILE A 143 10.79 4.49 -8.11
CA ILE A 143 11.46 5.79 -7.93
C ILE A 143 12.26 5.79 -6.62
N SER A 144 11.68 5.26 -5.54
CA SER A 144 12.36 5.15 -4.25
C SER A 144 13.65 4.33 -4.35
N VAL A 145 13.62 3.15 -4.99
CA VAL A 145 14.80 2.31 -5.17
C VAL A 145 15.86 2.99 -6.04
N LEU A 146 15.46 3.62 -7.15
CA LEU A 146 16.38 4.36 -8.01
C LEU A 146 17.05 5.51 -7.27
N LEU A 147 16.28 6.26 -6.47
CA LEU A 147 16.82 7.29 -5.60
C LEU A 147 17.76 6.71 -4.54
N SER A 148 17.46 5.54 -3.96
CA SER A 148 18.39 4.84 -3.03
C SER A 148 19.73 4.58 -3.69
N ILE A 149 19.72 4.06 -4.92
CA ILE A 149 20.93 3.71 -5.64
C ILE A 149 21.73 4.96 -5.97
N LEU A 150 21.09 6.00 -6.51
CA LEU A 150 21.74 7.29 -6.82
C LEU A 150 22.36 7.92 -5.59
N VAL A 151 21.65 7.87 -4.47
CA VAL A 151 22.12 8.34 -3.19
C VAL A 151 23.35 7.57 -2.71
N ILE A 152 23.31 6.25 -2.72
CA ILE A 152 24.43 5.41 -2.29
C ILE A 152 25.65 5.67 -3.18
N ALA A 153 25.43 5.76 -4.50
CA ALA A 153 26.48 6.08 -5.46
C ALA A 153 27.08 7.47 -5.21
N TYR A 154 26.25 8.50 -5.01
CA TYR A 154 26.70 9.85 -4.68
C TYR A 154 27.49 9.87 -3.37
N SER A 155 27.00 9.21 -2.32
CA SER A 155 27.71 9.08 -1.04
C SER A 155 29.06 8.37 -1.22
N PHE A 156 29.12 7.32 -2.02
CA PHE A 156 30.37 6.61 -2.32
C PHE A 156 31.36 7.47 -3.09
N LEU A 157 30.91 8.20 -4.12
CA LEU A 157 31.75 9.14 -4.88
C LEU A 157 32.28 10.28 -4.01
N THR A 158 31.41 10.88 -3.19
CA THR A 158 31.80 11.96 -2.26
C THR A 158 32.84 11.45 -1.25
N LEU A 159 32.65 10.25 -0.71
CA LEU A 159 33.62 9.62 0.21
C LEU A 159 34.96 9.30 -0.47
N ARG A 160 34.94 8.94 -1.76
CA ARG A 160 36.14 8.62 -2.54
C ARG A 160 36.93 9.87 -2.94
N GLU A 161 36.25 10.94 -3.34
CA GLU A 161 36.86 12.22 -3.68
C GLU A 161 37.46 12.90 -2.44
N ASP A 162 36.76 12.85 -1.30
CA ASP A 162 37.25 13.44 -0.04
C ASP A 162 38.30 12.57 0.70
N ALA A 163 38.60 11.35 0.20
CA ALA A 163 39.69 10.50 0.70
C ALA A 163 41.08 11.14 0.48
N SER A 164 41.16 12.24 -0.30
CA SER A 164 42.36 13.08 -0.44
C SER A 164 42.58 14.08 0.70
N GLY A 165 41.82 14.01 1.80
CA GLY A 165 42.32 14.47 3.11
C GLY A 165 41.50 15.45 3.94
N ASN A 166 40.19 15.64 3.72
CA ASN A 166 39.37 16.37 4.71
C ASN A 166 37.87 16.08 4.59
N ILE A 167 37.46 14.90 5.08
CA ILE A 167 36.04 14.56 5.20
C ILE A 167 35.40 15.47 6.25
N SER A 168 34.67 16.49 5.82
CA SER A 168 33.84 17.27 6.73
C SER A 168 32.68 16.38 7.20
N HIS A 169 32.75 15.92 8.45
CA HIS A 169 31.69 15.15 9.13
C HIS A 169 30.30 15.80 8.98
N SER A 170 30.26 17.13 8.82
CA SER A 170 29.04 17.89 8.58
C SER A 170 28.38 17.62 7.22
N ARG A 171 29.15 17.36 6.15
CA ARG A 171 28.62 17.07 4.80
C ARG A 171 27.96 15.69 4.77
N ILE A 172 28.60 14.66 5.34
CA ILE A 172 28.04 13.30 5.42
C ILE A 172 26.71 13.31 6.16
N ILE A 173 26.64 14.00 7.31
CA ILE A 173 25.40 14.11 8.09
C ILE A 173 24.31 14.81 7.27
N LYS A 174 24.60 15.93 6.59
CA LYS A 174 23.62 16.62 5.74
C LYS A 174 23.08 15.73 4.63
N THR A 175 23.97 15.05 3.90
CA THR A 175 23.60 14.12 2.82
C THR A 175 22.72 13.00 3.36
N ALA A 176 23.16 12.28 4.41
CA ALA A 176 22.38 11.22 5.06
C ALA A 176 20.99 11.69 5.50
N THR A 177 20.89 12.95 5.92
CA THR A 177 19.63 13.47 6.43
C THR A 177 18.65 13.83 5.30
N ILE A 178 19.12 14.44 4.22
CA ILE A 178 18.30 14.69 3.00
C ILE A 178 17.72 13.38 2.50
N ILE A 179 18.56 12.34 2.44
CA ILE A 179 18.19 10.99 2.03
C ILE A 179 17.03 10.46 2.87
N ILE A 180 17.17 10.47 4.19
CA ILE A 180 16.13 9.97 5.10
C ILE A 180 14.82 10.73 4.90
N ILE A 181 14.85 12.07 4.76
CA ILE A 181 13.64 12.86 4.48
C ILE A 181 13.01 12.42 3.16
N THR A 182 13.80 12.29 2.09
CA THR A 182 13.29 11.88 0.77
C THR A 182 12.59 10.52 0.85
N PHE A 183 13.17 9.54 1.55
CA PHE A 183 12.53 8.24 1.76
C PHE A 183 11.22 8.34 2.54
N LEU A 184 11.21 9.09 3.64
CA LEU A 184 10.01 9.29 4.45
C LEU A 184 8.90 9.98 3.64
N PHE A 185 9.26 10.96 2.81
CA PHE A 185 8.33 11.65 1.93
C PHE A 185 7.73 10.70 0.88
N ILE A 186 8.55 9.88 0.23
CA ILE A 186 8.05 8.89 -0.72
C ILE A 186 7.17 7.84 -0.03
N GLY A 187 7.57 7.36 1.16
CA GLY A 187 6.76 6.44 1.97
C GLY A 187 5.39 7.02 2.35
N MET A 188 5.35 8.32 2.70
CA MET A 188 4.12 9.06 2.92
C MET A 188 3.24 9.09 1.65
N LEU A 189 3.81 9.44 0.49
CA LEU A 189 3.08 9.47 -0.79
C LEU A 189 2.52 8.09 -1.18
N VAL A 190 3.30 7.02 -1.00
CA VAL A 190 2.86 5.63 -1.24
C VAL A 190 1.66 5.28 -0.35
N SER A 191 1.73 5.64 0.93
CA SER A 191 0.67 5.34 1.89
C SER A 191 -0.64 6.05 1.55
N TRP A 192 -0.58 7.33 1.16
CA TRP A 192 -1.75 8.06 0.69
C TRP A 192 -2.31 7.53 -0.64
N ALA A 193 -1.43 7.14 -1.57
CA ALA A 193 -1.86 6.47 -2.80
C ALA A 193 -2.60 5.16 -2.50
N ASP A 194 -2.18 4.42 -1.49
CA ASP A 194 -2.87 3.20 -1.03
C ASP A 194 -4.25 3.47 -0.43
N VAL A 195 -4.43 4.57 0.32
CA VAL A 195 -5.76 5.01 0.80
C VAL A 195 -6.69 5.28 -0.39
N VAL A 196 -6.24 6.07 -1.36
CA VAL A 196 -7.05 6.40 -2.56
C VAL A 196 -7.38 5.13 -3.34
N LYS A 197 -6.40 4.25 -3.53
CA LYS A 197 -6.57 2.94 -4.17
C LYS A 197 -7.65 2.12 -3.45
N MET A 198 -7.56 1.95 -2.13
CA MET A 198 -8.53 1.17 -1.36
C MET A 198 -9.94 1.78 -1.38
N LYS A 199 -10.06 3.10 -1.34
CA LYS A 199 -11.34 3.81 -1.47
C LYS A 199 -11.99 3.53 -2.83
N ILE A 200 -11.22 3.59 -3.92
CA ILE A 200 -11.70 3.33 -5.29
C ILE A 200 -12.08 1.85 -5.46
N ILE A 201 -11.26 0.93 -4.95
CA ILE A 201 -11.56 -0.51 -4.97
C ILE A 201 -12.91 -0.76 -4.31
N ARG A 202 -13.07 -0.32 -3.06
CA ARG A 202 -14.31 -0.53 -2.28
C ARG A 202 -15.53 -0.01 -3.02
N LYS A 203 -15.45 1.23 -3.55
CA LYS A 203 -16.56 1.88 -4.25
C LYS A 203 -17.08 1.08 -5.46
N HIS A 204 -16.20 0.34 -6.15
CA HIS A 204 -16.58 -0.34 -7.39
C HIS A 204 -16.69 -1.85 -7.27
N VAL A 205 -15.93 -2.47 -6.38
CA VAL A 205 -15.96 -3.92 -6.21
C VAL A 205 -17.13 -4.36 -5.34
N LEU A 206 -17.48 -3.60 -4.31
CA LEU A 206 -18.58 -3.99 -3.41
C LEU A 206 -19.92 -4.10 -4.15
N PRO A 207 -20.32 -3.14 -5.01
CA PRO A 207 -21.55 -3.28 -5.81
C PRO A 207 -21.53 -4.46 -6.78
N ILE A 208 -20.35 -4.85 -7.28
CA ILE A 208 -20.21 -6.01 -8.15
C ILE A 208 -20.45 -7.30 -7.37
N LEU A 209 -19.92 -7.39 -6.14
CA LEU A 209 -20.15 -8.52 -5.24
C LEU A 209 -21.62 -8.61 -4.82
N GLU A 210 -22.26 -7.49 -4.50
CA GLU A 210 -23.70 -7.41 -4.17
C GLU A 210 -24.57 -7.97 -5.30
N LYS A 211 -24.23 -7.66 -6.56
CA LYS A 211 -24.94 -8.18 -7.75
C LYS A 211 -24.77 -9.67 -7.98
N GLN A 212 -23.82 -10.35 -7.34
CA GLN A 212 -23.64 -11.80 -7.52
C GLN A 212 -24.62 -12.65 -6.70
N GLY A 213 -25.45 -12.02 -5.86
CA GLY A 213 -26.50 -12.68 -5.10
C GLY A 213 -26.01 -13.46 -3.88
N PHE A 214 -24.88 -13.07 -3.29
CA PHE A 214 -24.42 -13.57 -1.99
C PHE A 214 -25.39 -13.18 -0.87
N THR A 215 -25.32 -13.86 0.28
CA THR A 215 -26.21 -13.55 1.41
C THR A 215 -25.87 -12.18 2.02
N GLN A 216 -26.84 -11.56 2.70
CA GLN A 216 -26.61 -10.29 3.38
C GLN A 216 -25.48 -10.35 4.42
N GLU A 217 -25.30 -11.51 5.08
CA GLU A 217 -24.18 -11.72 6.00
C GLU A 217 -22.82 -11.72 5.29
N GLU A 218 -22.74 -12.35 4.11
CA GLU A 218 -21.52 -12.37 3.31
C GLU A 218 -21.18 -10.97 2.76
N ILE A 219 -22.19 -10.21 2.34
CA ILE A 219 -22.03 -8.80 1.94
C ILE A 219 -21.48 -7.97 3.09
N LYS A 220 -22.01 -8.14 4.31
CA LYS A 220 -21.45 -7.49 5.52
C LYS A 220 -19.99 -7.88 5.72
N LYS A 221 -19.63 -9.16 5.59
CA LYS A 221 -18.24 -9.62 5.69
C LYS A 221 -17.33 -9.02 4.61
N PHE A 222 -17.79 -8.93 3.35
CA PHE A 222 -17.05 -8.22 2.30
C PHE A 222 -16.81 -6.75 2.65
N ASN A 223 -17.83 -6.07 3.16
CA ASN A 223 -17.71 -4.67 3.57
C ASN A 223 -16.71 -4.52 4.74
N ILE A 224 -16.71 -5.45 5.70
CA ILE A 224 -15.73 -5.49 6.80
C ILE A 224 -14.30 -5.67 6.25
N ILE A 225 -14.08 -6.60 5.30
CA ILE A 225 -12.76 -6.80 4.67
C ILE A 225 -12.25 -5.51 4.02
N TYR A 226 -13.09 -4.83 3.22
CA TYR A 226 -12.67 -3.60 2.56
C TYR A 226 -12.49 -2.43 3.54
N THR A 227 -13.34 -2.34 4.56
CA THR A 227 -13.29 -1.27 5.55
C THR A 227 -12.07 -1.40 6.44
N SER A 228 -11.76 -2.60 6.95
CA SER A 228 -10.58 -2.83 7.78
C SER A 228 -9.29 -2.53 7.02
N ARG A 229 -9.20 -2.95 5.75
CA ARG A 229 -8.06 -2.64 4.88
C ARG A 229 -7.93 -1.14 4.59
N LEU A 230 -9.04 -0.42 4.39
CA LEU A 230 -9.04 1.03 4.19
C LEU A 230 -8.59 1.77 5.46
N LEU A 231 -9.11 1.37 6.62
CA LEU A 231 -8.72 1.94 7.91
C LEU A 231 -7.24 1.71 8.21
N LEU A 232 -6.72 0.51 7.91
CA LEU A 232 -5.28 0.24 8.01
C LEU A 232 -4.47 1.17 7.10
N ALA A 233 -4.87 1.34 5.84
CA ALA A 233 -4.18 2.26 4.92
C ALA A 233 -4.17 3.70 5.43
N ILE A 234 -5.29 4.17 6.02
CA ILE A 234 -5.40 5.50 6.62
C ILE A 234 -4.47 5.61 7.83
N ALA A 235 -4.47 4.62 8.72
CA ALA A 235 -3.60 4.59 9.89
C ALA A 235 -2.12 4.66 9.50
N THR A 236 -1.70 3.87 8.50
CA THR A 236 -0.33 3.90 7.97
C THR A 236 0.02 5.24 7.32
N ALA A 237 -0.91 5.86 6.58
CA ALA A 237 -0.68 7.18 5.98
C ALA A 237 -0.51 8.28 7.03
N ILE A 238 -1.35 8.29 8.06
CA ILE A 238 -1.25 9.22 9.19
C ILE A 238 0.09 9.02 9.92
N TYR A 239 0.44 7.78 10.26
CA TYR A 239 1.70 7.44 10.91
C TYR A 239 2.91 7.97 10.12
N ASN A 240 2.99 7.67 8.83
CA ASN A 240 4.11 8.11 7.98
C ASN A 240 4.16 9.64 7.82
N THR A 241 3.00 10.31 7.82
CA THR A 241 2.92 11.78 7.77
C THR A 241 3.48 12.40 9.06
N ILE A 242 3.08 11.89 10.23
CA ILE A 242 3.58 12.37 11.53
C ILE A 242 5.08 12.10 11.66
N LEU A 243 5.55 10.92 11.24
CA LEU A 243 6.96 10.55 11.26
C LEU A 243 7.81 11.53 10.43
N LEU A 244 7.35 11.92 9.24
CA LEU A 244 8.01 12.91 8.41
C LEU A 244 8.05 14.29 9.09
N ILE A 245 6.92 14.75 9.65
CA ILE A 245 6.84 16.04 10.35
C ILE A 245 7.79 16.08 11.54
N LEU A 246 7.84 15.03 12.36
CA LEU A 246 8.76 14.90 13.47
C LEU A 246 10.22 14.93 13.01
N LYS A 247 10.54 14.25 11.90
CA LYS A 247 11.89 14.23 11.36
C LYS A 247 12.32 15.61 10.87
N ILE A 248 11.45 16.34 10.17
CA ILE A 248 11.74 17.72 9.71
C ILE A 248 11.87 18.67 10.91
N SER A 249 10.99 18.56 11.90
CA SER A 249 10.97 19.44 13.09
C SER A 249 12.20 19.27 13.97
N THR A 250 12.67 18.04 14.14
CA THR A 250 13.90 17.74 14.90
C THR A 250 15.15 18.27 14.21
N MET A 251 15.12 18.43 12.89
CA MET A 251 16.24 18.96 12.12
C MET A 251 16.29 20.49 12.08
N SER A 252 15.13 21.16 11.91
CA SER A 252 15.07 22.64 11.85
C SER A 252 15.65 23.32 13.10
N LYS A 253 15.52 22.69 14.27
CA LYS A 253 16.09 23.21 15.53
C LYS A 253 17.60 22.98 15.68
N GLY A 254 18.20 22.10 14.87
CA GLY A 254 19.64 21.85 14.88
C GLY A 254 20.47 22.94 14.21
N ASP A 255 19.88 23.68 13.26
CA ASP A 255 20.54 24.77 12.52
C ASP A 255 20.40 26.14 13.21
N ASN A 256 19.35 26.36 14.02
CA ASN A 256 19.13 27.64 14.74
C ASN A 256 19.97 27.82 16.03
N LYS A 257 20.95 26.95 16.28
CA LYS A 257 21.89 27.06 17.43
C LYS A 257 23.36 27.16 16.98
N LYS A 258 23.61 27.66 15.77
CA LYS A 258 24.94 28.07 15.31
C LYS A 258 25.03 29.59 15.26
#